data_AF-A0AAN8LCD7-F1
#
_entry.id   AF-A0AAN8LCD7-F1
#
_cell.length_a   1.000
_cell.length_b   1.000
_cell.length_c   1.000
_cell.angle_alpha   90.00
_cell.angle_beta   90.00
_cell.angle_gamma   90.00
#
_symmetry.space_group_name_H-M   'P 1'
#
loop_
_entity.id
_entity.type
_entity.pdbx_description
1 polymer ?
#
loop_
_entity_poly.entity_id
_entity_poly.type
_entity_poly.pdbx_seq_one_letter_code
_entity_poly.pdbx_strand_id
1 'polypeptide(L)'
;MRFQMVFFTSSICFGVISSSPSMSNPSPPPSDLKRRKTGCLKMSNCRCIMKDGSGVINLAAMADSDGFLGHLKPVPSENAPPNAEILLSFSPCQPFSEPEDLAGTDCTDVAACLTVRFYRNNRYISHYINYGRHEGNVFHYNNSLQTLSVSYSVLEYTHPLTVVHYHCSPNRSTSFAQHFDRDIPLQIWVESPCACPNACALGDVGPGTIFLIILSLSATAYFILGSCALRPFRTGSGVQIAPEESLWCMLCYMFTERRGDRRRRRYISLREETL
;
A
#
# COMPACT_ATOMS: atom_id res chain seq x y z
N MET A 1 -35.08 18.67 30.55
CA MET A 1 -34.56 18.18 29.27
C MET A 1 -33.81 16.87 29.51
N ARG A 2 -34.39 15.73 29.12
CA ARG A 2 -33.75 14.41 29.15
C ARG A 2 -33.70 13.92 27.70
N PHE A 3 -32.51 13.88 27.11
CA PHE A 3 -32.30 13.23 25.81
C PHE A 3 -32.21 11.72 26.07
N GLN A 4 -33.27 10.99 25.75
CA GLN A 4 -33.18 9.53 25.59
C GLN A 4 -32.59 9.25 24.22
N MET A 5 -31.30 8.92 24.18
CA MET A 5 -30.67 8.28 23.02
C MET A 5 -31.20 6.85 22.92
N VAL A 6 -32.07 6.60 21.94
CA VAL A 6 -32.45 5.24 21.55
C VAL A 6 -31.36 4.73 20.59
N PHE A 7 -30.48 3.88 21.10
CA PHE A 7 -29.53 3.12 20.30
C PHE A 7 -30.29 2.04 19.52
N PHE A 8 -30.38 2.18 18.20
CA PHE A 8 -30.79 1.07 17.32
C PHE A 8 -29.59 0.13 17.17
N THR A 9 -29.53 -0.90 18.01
CA THR A 9 -28.62 -2.04 17.82
C THR A 9 -29.18 -2.94 16.72
N SER A 10 -28.64 -2.84 15.51
CA SER A 10 -28.87 -3.85 14.47
C SER A 10 -28.09 -5.12 14.83
N SER A 11 -28.75 -6.06 15.49
CA SER A 11 -28.26 -7.41 15.70
C SER A 11 -28.43 -8.20 14.41
N ILE A 12 -27.32 -8.50 13.74
CA ILE A 12 -27.30 -9.40 12.59
C ILE A 12 -27.19 -10.83 13.14
N CYS A 13 -28.32 -11.51 13.26
CA CYS A 13 -28.36 -12.94 13.57
C CYS A 13 -27.92 -13.74 12.33
N PHE A 14 -26.66 -14.19 12.30
CA PHE A 14 -26.26 -15.30 11.44
C PHE A 14 -26.67 -16.62 12.13
N GLY A 15 -27.87 -17.09 11.81
CA GLY A 15 -28.22 -18.49 12.03
C GLY A 15 -27.62 -19.32 10.91
N VAL A 16 -26.57 -20.10 11.18
CA VAL A 16 -26.23 -21.26 10.37
C VAL A 16 -25.90 -22.44 11.28
N ILE A 17 -26.65 -23.49 11.01
CA ILE A 17 -26.78 -24.77 11.66
C ILE A 17 -25.44 -25.52 11.69
N SER A 18 -25.09 -25.99 12.88
CA SER A 18 -24.14 -27.07 13.12
C SER A 18 -24.72 -28.38 12.57
N SER A 19 -24.03 -29.03 11.63
CA SER A 19 -24.11 -30.48 11.43
C SER A 19 -22.90 -30.95 10.63
N SER A 20 -22.00 -31.66 11.32
CA SER A 20 -20.98 -32.51 10.72
C SER A 20 -21.65 -33.81 10.25
N PRO A 21 -21.32 -34.28 9.05
CA PRO A 21 -21.13 -35.70 8.84
C PRO A 21 -19.73 -35.96 8.27
N SER A 22 -18.98 -36.78 9.01
CA SER A 22 -17.77 -37.44 8.55
C SER A 22 -18.07 -38.29 7.31
N MET A 23 -17.53 -37.92 6.16
CA MET A 23 -17.32 -38.83 5.05
C MET A 23 -15.83 -38.86 4.72
N SER A 24 -15.24 -40.03 4.92
CA SER A 24 -13.91 -40.41 4.49
C SER A 24 -13.78 -40.21 2.97
N ASN A 25 -13.00 -39.23 2.54
CA ASN A 25 -12.60 -39.12 1.14
C ASN A 25 -11.35 -39.96 0.88
N PRO A 26 -11.32 -40.73 -0.24
CA PRO A 26 -10.15 -41.50 -0.63
C PRO A 26 -9.02 -40.55 -1.02
N SER A 27 -7.80 -41.00 -0.73
CA SER A 27 -6.54 -40.32 -1.04
C SER A 27 -6.50 -39.82 -2.50
N PRO A 28 -6.12 -38.56 -2.75
CA PRO A 28 -5.93 -38.09 -4.12
C PRO A 28 -4.73 -38.82 -4.76
N PRO A 29 -4.78 -39.10 -6.07
CA PRO A 29 -3.64 -39.66 -6.80
C PRO A 29 -2.48 -38.65 -6.80
N PRO A 30 -1.22 -39.11 -6.98
CA PRO A 30 -0.05 -38.24 -6.97
C PRO A 30 -0.08 -37.38 -8.24
N SER A 31 -0.74 -36.23 -8.13
CA SER A 31 -0.69 -35.19 -9.14
C SER A 31 0.61 -34.44 -8.93
N ASP A 32 1.47 -34.58 -9.93
CA ASP A 32 2.66 -33.79 -10.22
C ASP A 32 2.88 -32.62 -9.26
N LEU A 33 3.90 -32.77 -8.41
CA LEU A 33 4.60 -31.66 -7.77
C LEU A 33 5.03 -30.68 -8.86
N LYS A 34 4.12 -29.76 -9.18
CA LYS A 34 4.38 -28.51 -9.88
C LYS A 34 5.48 -27.86 -9.08
N ARG A 35 6.74 -28.09 -9.49
CA ARG A 35 7.96 -27.60 -8.84
C ARG A 35 7.69 -26.16 -8.45
N ARG A 36 7.38 -25.90 -7.17
CA ARG A 36 6.97 -24.57 -6.72
C ARG A 36 8.10 -23.65 -7.14
N LYS A 37 7.83 -22.72 -8.06
CA LYS A 37 8.86 -21.79 -8.51
C LYS A 37 9.25 -21.03 -7.25
N THR A 38 10.46 -21.27 -6.76
CA THR A 38 10.99 -20.58 -5.60
C THR A 38 11.51 -19.21 -6.02
N GLY A 39 11.50 -18.26 -5.09
CA GLY A 39 11.98 -16.90 -5.31
C GLY A 39 10.90 -15.85 -5.17
N CYS A 40 11.33 -14.59 -5.28
CA CYS A 40 10.46 -13.43 -5.22
C CYS A 40 10.48 -12.68 -6.56
N LEU A 41 9.33 -12.18 -7.00
CA LEU A 41 9.20 -11.28 -8.13
C LEU A 41 9.06 -9.86 -7.59
N LYS A 42 9.99 -8.98 -7.96
CA LYS A 42 9.94 -7.55 -7.61
C LYS A 42 8.66 -6.93 -8.21
N MET A 43 7.85 -6.32 -7.35
CA MET A 43 6.66 -5.56 -7.75
C MET A 43 6.92 -4.05 -7.74
N SER A 44 7.71 -3.59 -6.77
CA SER A 44 8.18 -2.21 -6.63
C SER A 44 9.57 -2.22 -6.00
N ASN A 45 10.17 -1.04 -5.79
CA ASN A 45 11.47 -0.93 -5.12
C ASN A 45 11.48 -1.45 -3.67
N CYS A 46 10.29 -1.67 -3.11
CA CYS A 46 10.06 -1.95 -1.69
C CYS A 46 9.22 -3.23 -1.47
N ARG A 47 8.74 -3.89 -2.53
CA ARG A 47 7.82 -5.03 -2.42
C ARG A 47 8.17 -6.12 -3.40
N CYS A 48 7.99 -7.36 -2.95
CA CYS A 48 8.11 -8.50 -3.82
C CYS A 48 7.04 -9.55 -3.50
N ILE A 49 6.50 -10.18 -4.54
CA ILE A 49 5.52 -11.26 -4.42
C ILE A 49 6.22 -12.60 -4.59
N MET A 50 5.92 -13.52 -3.68
CA MET A 50 6.51 -14.84 -3.66
C MET A 50 5.96 -15.69 -4.80
N LYS A 51 6.86 -16.33 -5.56
CA LYS A 51 6.51 -17.14 -6.74
C LYS A 51 5.77 -18.44 -6.39
N ASP A 52 5.86 -18.87 -5.15
CA ASP A 52 5.16 -20.04 -4.61
C ASP A 52 3.75 -19.73 -4.09
N GLY A 53 3.34 -18.46 -4.10
CA GLY A 53 2.05 -17.99 -3.63
C GLY A 53 1.96 -17.80 -2.11
N SER A 54 3.07 -17.91 -1.37
CA SER A 54 3.08 -17.74 0.09
C SER A 54 2.72 -16.32 0.56
N GLY A 55 2.87 -15.31 -0.31
CA GLY A 55 2.46 -13.94 0.01
C GLY A 55 3.32 -12.86 -0.60
N VAL A 56 3.23 -11.67 -0.01
CA VAL A 56 4.04 -10.50 -0.35
C VAL A 56 4.96 -10.17 0.83
N ILE A 57 6.21 -9.87 0.53
CA ILE A 57 7.15 -9.25 1.47
C ILE A 57 7.14 -7.75 1.21
N ASN A 58 6.81 -6.96 2.23
CA ASN A 58 6.72 -5.50 2.15
C ASN A 58 7.79 -4.87 3.05
N LEU A 59 8.83 -4.31 2.42
CA LEU A 59 9.96 -3.71 3.12
C LEU A 59 9.58 -2.40 3.84
N ALA A 60 8.46 -1.77 3.48
CA ALA A 60 8.01 -0.52 4.10
C ALA A 60 7.70 -0.71 5.58
N ALA A 61 7.27 -1.91 5.99
CA ALA A 61 6.99 -2.23 7.38
C ALA A 61 8.25 -2.36 8.25
N MET A 62 9.44 -2.31 7.66
CA MET A 62 10.73 -2.35 8.36
C MET A 62 11.39 -0.98 8.49
N ALA A 63 10.85 0.04 7.84
CA ALA A 63 11.29 1.41 8.03
C ALA A 63 10.64 2.03 9.28
N ASP A 64 11.32 3.00 9.88
CA ASP A 64 10.77 3.87 10.92
C ASP A 64 9.76 4.87 10.35
N SER A 65 9.25 5.77 11.20
CA SER A 65 8.27 6.79 10.81
C SER A 65 8.77 7.73 9.71
N ASP A 66 10.09 7.91 9.62
CA ASP A 66 10.73 8.82 8.69
C ASP A 66 11.14 8.09 7.39
N GLY A 67 10.83 6.78 7.31
CA GLY A 67 11.11 5.96 6.15
C GLY A 67 12.52 5.36 6.13
N PHE A 68 13.28 5.46 7.22
CA PHE A 68 14.64 4.93 7.33
C PHE A 68 14.68 3.61 8.08
N LEU A 69 15.60 2.73 7.69
CA LEU A 69 15.95 1.58 8.51
C LEU A 69 17.09 1.93 9.49
N GLY A 70 17.90 2.91 9.10
CA GLY A 70 18.82 3.60 9.98
C GLY A 70 19.19 4.96 9.40
N HIS A 71 18.95 6.03 10.15
CA HIS A 71 19.36 7.38 9.78
C HIS A 71 20.60 7.80 10.59
N LEU A 72 21.65 8.26 9.90
CA LEU A 72 22.92 8.68 10.49
C LEU A 72 23.48 7.72 11.56
N LYS A 73 23.42 6.41 11.30
CA LYS A 73 23.92 5.39 12.23
C LYS A 73 25.44 5.29 12.15
N PRO A 74 26.16 5.35 13.28
CA PRO A 74 27.61 5.27 13.28
C PRO A 74 28.06 3.90 12.79
N VAL A 75 28.97 3.88 11.83
CA VAL A 75 29.56 2.66 11.27
C VAL A 75 30.89 2.39 11.96
N PRO A 76 31.01 1.29 12.73
CA PRO A 76 32.27 0.93 13.34
C PRO A 76 33.29 0.63 12.23
N SER A 77 34.40 1.36 12.23
CA SER A 77 35.50 1.14 11.30
C SER A 77 36.82 1.22 12.07
N GLU A 78 37.53 0.10 12.18
CA GLU A 78 38.81 0.01 12.90
C GLU A 78 39.90 0.93 12.33
N ASN A 79 39.73 1.36 11.07
CA ASN A 79 40.69 2.19 10.33
C ASN A 79 40.12 3.59 10.02
N ALA A 80 39.10 4.06 10.75
CA ALA A 80 38.63 5.43 10.58
C ALA A 80 39.73 6.43 10.98
N PRO A 81 39.91 7.54 10.25
CA PRO A 81 40.78 8.62 10.72
C PRO A 81 40.37 9.03 12.14
N PRO A 82 41.31 9.31 13.06
CA PRO A 82 41.01 9.54 14.48
C PRO A 82 40.09 10.74 14.74
N ASN A 83 39.94 11.65 13.77
CA ASN A 83 39.06 12.81 13.83
C ASN A 83 37.90 12.73 12.83
N ALA A 84 37.54 11.52 12.40
CA ALA A 84 36.47 11.27 11.45
C ALA A 84 35.42 10.32 12.03
N GLU A 85 34.15 10.71 11.88
CA GLU A 85 33.00 9.86 12.15
C GLU A 85 32.38 9.42 10.83
N ILE A 86 32.10 8.13 10.69
CA ILE A 86 31.43 7.57 9.51
C ILE A 86 29.99 7.22 9.92
N LEU A 87 29.03 7.82 9.23
CA LEU A 87 27.60 7.66 9.47
C LEU A 87 26.93 7.08 8.23
N LEU A 88 26.01 6.14 8.41
CA LEU A 88 25.21 5.54 7.36
C LEU A 88 23.75 5.96 7.50
N SER A 89 23.18 6.50 6.42
CA SER A 89 21.75 6.69 6.25
C SER A 89 21.26 5.71 5.20
N PHE A 90 20.24 4.92 5.52
CA PHE A 90 19.65 3.93 4.60
C PHE A 90 18.11 3.92 4.70
N SER A 91 17.45 4.12 3.56
CA SER A 91 16.02 3.94 3.39
C SER A 91 15.74 2.81 2.39
N PRO A 92 14.91 1.81 2.75
CA PRO A 92 14.62 0.68 1.88
C PRO A 92 13.63 0.98 0.75
N CYS A 93 12.87 2.08 0.87
CA CYS A 93 11.66 2.26 0.07
C CYS A 93 11.49 3.66 -0.51
N GLN A 94 11.96 4.68 0.20
CA GLN A 94 11.80 6.07 -0.22
C GLN A 94 13.17 6.64 -0.55
N PRO A 95 13.35 7.22 -1.74
CA PRO A 95 14.57 7.96 -2.01
C PRO A 95 14.67 9.17 -1.09
N PHE A 96 15.87 9.46 -0.63
CA PHE A 96 16.16 10.64 0.18
C PHE A 96 17.35 11.41 -0.39
N SER A 97 17.56 12.62 0.12
CA SER A 97 18.73 13.43 -0.19
C SER A 97 19.42 13.86 1.11
N GLU A 98 20.75 13.86 1.10
CA GLU A 98 21.56 14.21 2.27
C GLU A 98 22.66 15.22 1.86
N PRO A 99 22.71 16.41 2.49
CA PRO A 99 21.77 16.93 3.49
C PRO A 99 20.46 17.41 2.83
N GLU A 100 19.37 17.41 3.59
CA GLU A 100 18.00 17.68 3.10
C GLU A 100 17.86 19.04 2.37
N ASP A 101 18.57 20.06 2.84
CA ASP A 101 18.45 21.45 2.36
C ASP A 101 19.34 21.80 1.16
N LEU A 102 20.24 20.89 0.73
CA LEU A 102 21.19 21.18 -0.35
C LEU A 102 21.01 20.20 -1.51
N ALA A 103 20.28 20.65 -2.53
CA ALA A 103 20.25 19.96 -3.81
C ALA A 103 21.64 20.03 -4.48
N GLY A 104 22.18 18.87 -4.87
CA GLY A 104 23.42 18.77 -5.64
C GLY A 104 24.62 18.13 -4.93
N THR A 105 24.43 17.47 -3.79
CA THR A 105 25.44 16.56 -3.23
C THR A 105 25.44 15.22 -3.97
N ASP A 106 26.47 14.39 -3.74
CA ASP A 106 26.52 13.03 -4.32
C ASP A 106 25.36 12.15 -3.84
N CYS A 107 24.79 12.47 -2.67
CA CYS A 107 23.65 11.79 -2.08
C CYS A 107 22.32 12.50 -2.37
N THR A 108 22.00 12.73 -3.65
CA THR A 108 20.65 13.16 -4.07
C THR A 108 19.88 11.99 -4.67
N ASP A 109 18.65 11.75 -4.21
CA ASP A 109 17.77 10.67 -4.70
C ASP A 109 18.44 9.29 -4.57
N VAL A 110 18.85 8.95 -3.35
CA VAL A 110 19.61 7.73 -3.01
C VAL A 110 18.82 6.80 -2.08
N ALA A 111 19.23 5.53 -2.05
CA ALA A 111 18.76 4.54 -1.09
C ALA A 111 19.72 4.41 0.11
N ALA A 112 21.02 4.60 -0.14
CA ALA A 112 22.06 4.55 0.88
C ALA A 112 23.04 5.72 0.69
N CYS A 113 23.34 6.43 1.77
CA CYS A 113 24.35 7.49 1.80
C CYS A 113 25.31 7.26 2.95
N LEU A 114 26.61 7.37 2.67
CA LEU A 114 27.66 7.37 3.67
C LEU A 114 28.14 8.80 3.89
N THR A 115 28.01 9.28 5.12
CA THR A 115 28.46 10.62 5.53
C THR A 115 29.73 10.48 6.35
N VAL A 116 30.82 11.07 5.86
CA VAL A 116 32.09 11.14 6.59
C VAL A 116 32.23 12.54 7.17
N ARG A 117 32.15 12.66 8.50
CA ARG A 117 32.26 13.92 9.23
C ARG A 117 33.66 14.07 9.79
N PHE A 118 34.39 15.07 9.33
CA PHE A 118 35.71 15.42 9.85
C PHE A 118 35.62 16.61 10.80
N TYR A 119 36.29 16.53 11.94
CA TYR A 119 36.48 17.68 12.80
C TYR A 119 37.76 18.43 12.41
N ARG A 120 37.63 19.62 11.82
CA ARG A 120 38.77 20.44 11.37
C ARG A 120 38.51 21.91 11.64
N ASN A 121 39.52 22.63 12.17
CA ASN A 121 39.45 24.08 12.42
C ASN A 121 38.21 24.51 13.23
N ASN A 122 37.84 23.73 14.26
CA ASN A 122 36.68 23.98 15.12
C ASN A 122 35.31 23.96 14.40
N ARG A 123 35.22 23.26 13.27
CA ARG A 123 34.00 23.03 12.50
C ARG A 123 33.95 21.59 12.02
N TYR A 124 32.72 21.10 11.79
CA TYR A 124 32.50 19.82 11.12
C TYR A 124 32.42 20.03 9.61
N ILE A 125 33.20 19.24 8.88
CA ILE A 125 33.14 19.17 7.41
C ILE A 125 32.60 17.79 7.07
N SER A 126 31.46 17.76 6.38
CA SER A 126 30.81 16.52 5.96
C SER A 126 31.09 16.26 4.49
N HIS A 127 31.53 15.05 4.18
CA HIS A 127 31.57 14.53 2.82
C HIS A 127 30.49 13.45 2.67
N TYR A 128 29.79 13.49 1.56
CA TYR A 128 28.68 12.60 1.25
C TYR A 128 29.09 11.68 0.12
N ILE A 129 28.88 10.37 0.29
CA ILE A 129 29.25 9.37 -0.70
C ILE A 129 28.01 8.53 -1.00
N ASN A 130 27.64 8.47 -2.28
CA ASN A 130 26.51 7.67 -2.75
C ASN A 130 26.84 6.18 -2.67
N TYR A 131 26.07 5.43 -1.89
CA TYR A 131 26.24 3.99 -1.70
C TYR A 131 25.12 3.17 -2.36
N GLY A 132 24.31 3.79 -3.21
CA GLY A 132 23.34 3.11 -4.05
C GLY A 132 22.03 3.87 -4.19
N ARG A 133 21.37 3.67 -5.32
CA ARG A 133 20.06 4.23 -5.66
C ARG A 133 19.00 3.14 -5.67
N HIS A 134 17.73 3.56 -5.54
CA HIS A 134 16.58 2.66 -5.69
C HIS A 134 16.41 2.20 -7.15
N GLU A 135 16.78 3.05 -8.09
CA GLU A 135 16.79 2.72 -9.52
C GLU A 135 17.74 1.55 -9.80
N GLY A 136 17.25 0.56 -10.56
CA GLY A 136 18.03 -0.63 -10.87
C GLY A 136 18.24 -1.61 -9.71
N ASN A 137 17.62 -1.41 -8.53
CA ASN A 137 17.80 -2.35 -7.42
C ASN A 137 17.25 -3.75 -7.76
N VAL A 138 17.99 -4.79 -7.34
CA VAL A 138 17.72 -6.19 -7.70
C VAL A 138 17.35 -6.99 -6.46
N PHE A 139 16.31 -7.80 -6.58
CA PHE A 139 15.78 -8.66 -5.53
C PHE A 139 16.21 -10.10 -5.78
N HIS A 140 16.90 -10.69 -4.80
CA HIS A 140 17.28 -12.09 -4.82
C HIS A 140 16.78 -12.79 -3.56
N TYR A 141 15.86 -13.74 -3.71
CA TYR A 141 15.31 -14.48 -2.59
C TYR A 141 15.89 -15.88 -2.51
N ASN A 142 16.49 -16.20 -1.37
CA ASN A 142 16.99 -17.53 -1.07
C ASN A 142 15.98 -18.29 -0.21
N ASN A 143 15.39 -19.35 -0.77
CA ASN A 143 14.37 -20.14 -0.09
C ASN A 143 14.91 -21.01 1.05
N SER A 144 16.16 -21.46 0.96
CA SER A 144 16.77 -22.32 1.99
C SER A 144 17.09 -21.54 3.26
N LEU A 145 17.54 -20.29 3.10
CA LEU A 145 17.86 -19.38 4.21
C LEU A 145 16.70 -18.48 4.62
N GLN A 146 15.59 -18.51 3.87
CA GLN A 146 14.46 -17.58 4.05
C GLN A 146 14.91 -16.11 4.09
N THR A 147 15.88 -15.76 3.23
CA THR A 147 16.49 -14.43 3.16
C THR A 147 16.16 -13.76 1.85
N LEU A 148 15.60 -12.55 1.92
CA LEU A 148 15.50 -11.64 0.79
C LEU A 148 16.71 -10.73 0.78
N SER A 149 17.52 -10.79 -0.27
CA SER A 149 18.66 -9.90 -0.48
C SER A 149 18.29 -8.85 -1.52
N VAL A 150 18.50 -7.57 -1.18
CA VAL A 150 18.28 -6.44 -2.10
C VAL A 150 19.60 -5.73 -2.33
N SER A 151 20.03 -5.64 -3.58
CA SER A 151 21.29 -5.00 -3.97
C SER A 151 21.03 -3.65 -4.62
N TYR A 152 21.79 -2.65 -4.20
CA TYR A 152 21.71 -1.27 -4.65
C TYR A 152 23.02 -0.85 -5.32
N SER A 153 22.90 -0.29 -6.52
CA SER A 153 24.02 0.20 -7.33
C SER A 153 23.88 1.70 -7.56
N VAL A 154 24.97 2.39 -7.86
CA VAL A 154 24.95 3.82 -8.21
C VAL A 154 24.54 4.02 -9.67
N LEU A 155 25.01 3.13 -10.54
CA LEU A 155 24.73 3.11 -11.96
C LEU A 155 24.14 1.74 -12.33
N GLU A 156 23.36 1.72 -13.40
CA GLU A 156 22.85 0.46 -13.95
C GLU A 156 24.02 -0.41 -14.42
N TYR A 157 23.98 -1.71 -14.12
CA TYR A 157 25.02 -2.70 -14.45
C TYR A 157 26.38 -2.57 -13.75
N THR A 158 26.54 -1.69 -12.76
CA THR A 158 27.73 -1.69 -11.90
C THR A 158 27.58 -2.67 -10.74
N HIS A 159 28.70 -3.12 -10.19
CA HIS A 159 28.74 -3.88 -8.94
C HIS A 159 27.94 -3.13 -7.85
N PRO A 160 27.13 -3.83 -7.05
CA PRO A 160 26.36 -3.20 -6.00
C PRO A 160 27.31 -2.62 -4.96
N LEU A 161 26.99 -1.44 -4.45
CA LEU A 161 27.73 -0.81 -3.36
C LEU A 161 27.11 -1.13 -2.00
N THR A 162 25.81 -1.43 -1.97
CA THR A 162 25.09 -1.84 -0.76
C THR A 162 24.28 -3.10 -1.04
N VAL A 163 24.37 -4.08 -0.15
CA VAL A 163 23.52 -5.27 -0.15
C VAL A 163 22.86 -5.41 1.21
N VAL A 164 21.54 -5.51 1.20
CA VAL A 164 20.74 -5.66 2.41
C VAL A 164 20.08 -7.03 2.44
N HIS A 165 20.35 -7.79 3.50
CA HIS A 165 19.86 -9.13 3.72
C HIS A 165 18.75 -9.11 4.78
N TYR A 166 17.51 -9.28 4.34
CA TYR A 166 16.33 -9.38 5.18
C TYR A 166 16.06 -10.85 5.49
N HIS A 167 16.34 -11.27 6.72
CA HIS A 167 16.12 -12.61 7.20
C HIS A 167 14.77 -12.70 7.92
N CYS A 168 13.91 -13.62 7.46
CA CYS A 168 12.63 -13.90 8.10
C CYS A 168 12.86 -14.55 9.47
N SER A 169 12.46 -13.85 10.53
CA SER A 169 12.51 -14.36 11.90
C SER A 169 11.17 -14.14 12.59
N PRO A 170 10.25 -15.12 12.57
CA PRO A 170 8.89 -14.93 13.09
C PRO A 170 8.85 -14.75 14.61
N ASN A 171 9.88 -15.20 15.33
CA ASN A 171 9.90 -15.27 16.79
C ASN A 171 10.83 -14.26 17.48
N ARG A 172 11.58 -13.45 16.72
CA ARG A 172 12.51 -12.45 17.28
C ARG A 172 12.03 -11.03 17.02
N SER A 173 12.38 -10.13 17.93
CA SER A 173 12.28 -8.70 17.68
C SER A 173 13.21 -8.29 16.54
N THR A 174 12.91 -7.15 15.92
CA THR A 174 13.73 -6.59 14.84
C THR A 174 15.16 -6.36 15.31
N SER A 175 16.14 -7.00 14.67
CA SER A 175 17.55 -6.78 14.94
C SER A 175 18.25 -6.26 13.69
N PHE A 176 19.18 -5.33 13.92
CA PHE A 176 19.93 -4.64 12.88
C PHE A 176 21.41 -4.83 13.16
N ALA A 177 22.10 -5.47 12.22
CA ALA A 177 23.55 -5.62 12.25
C ALA A 177 24.12 -5.10 10.93
N GLN A 178 25.13 -4.26 11.02
CA GLN A 178 25.83 -3.72 9.87
C GLN A 178 27.28 -4.15 9.93
N HIS A 179 27.80 -4.62 8.81
CA HIS A 179 29.20 -5.00 8.68
C HIS A 179 29.84 -4.17 7.58
N PHE A 180 30.85 -3.39 7.96
CA PHE A 180 31.62 -2.53 7.08
C PHE A 180 33.09 -2.86 7.25
N ASP A 181 33.53 -3.92 6.56
CA ASP A 181 34.90 -3.96 6.11
C ASP A 181 35.00 -3.03 4.89
N ARG A 182 36.08 -2.28 4.71
CA ARG A 182 36.23 -1.30 3.61
C ARG A 182 36.08 -1.91 2.19
N ASP A 183 35.81 -3.19 2.10
CA ASP A 183 35.49 -3.92 0.88
C ASP A 183 34.04 -3.68 0.45
N ILE A 184 33.88 -3.33 -0.82
CA ILE A 184 32.58 -3.24 -1.47
C ILE A 184 32.06 -4.67 -1.70
N PRO A 185 30.80 -5.00 -1.39
CA PRO A 185 29.71 -4.11 -0.96
C PRO A 185 29.56 -3.94 0.57
N LEU A 186 29.00 -2.81 0.99
CA LEU A 186 28.45 -2.61 2.33
C LEU A 186 27.34 -3.65 2.59
N GLN A 187 27.46 -4.43 3.65
CA GLN A 187 26.50 -5.47 4.01
C GLN A 187 25.68 -5.06 5.23
N ILE A 188 24.36 -5.06 5.05
CA ILE A 188 23.39 -4.78 6.10
C ILE A 188 22.54 -6.02 6.33
N TRP A 189 22.44 -6.47 7.59
CA TRP A 189 21.67 -7.62 8.00
C TRP A 189 20.50 -7.18 8.88
N VAL A 190 19.31 -7.58 8.47
CA VAL A 190 18.05 -7.23 9.13
C VAL A 190 17.32 -8.52 9.46
N GLU A 191 17.17 -8.85 10.74
CA GLU A 191 16.25 -9.89 11.17
C GLU A 191 14.94 -9.24 11.56
N SER A 192 13.83 -9.65 10.95
CA SER A 192 12.51 -9.09 11.28
C SER A 192 11.41 -10.09 10.99
N PRO A 193 10.31 -10.11 11.76
CA PRO A 193 9.11 -10.84 11.38
C PRO A 193 8.51 -10.29 10.08
N CYS A 194 8.72 -9.00 9.77
CA CYS A 194 8.22 -8.36 8.55
C CYS A 194 8.94 -8.77 7.27
N ALA A 195 10.10 -9.44 7.39
CA ALA A 195 10.76 -10.06 6.25
C ALA A 195 10.08 -11.38 5.83
N CYS A 196 9.17 -11.91 6.65
CA CYS A 196 8.38 -13.09 6.32
C CYS A 196 7.18 -12.74 5.41
N PRO A 197 6.81 -13.62 4.46
CA PRO A 197 5.66 -13.39 3.59
C PRO A 197 4.37 -13.15 4.39
N ASN A 198 3.62 -12.09 4.04
CA ASN A 198 2.34 -11.69 4.63
C ASN A 198 2.35 -11.36 6.14
N ALA A 199 3.51 -11.32 6.82
CA ALA A 199 3.55 -11.04 8.25
C ALA A 199 3.22 -9.58 8.60
N CYS A 200 3.74 -8.63 7.82
CA CYS A 200 3.54 -7.19 8.04
C CYS A 200 2.92 -6.51 6.83
N ALA A 201 1.85 -7.11 6.29
CA ALA A 201 1.07 -6.48 5.23
C ALA A 201 0.37 -5.23 5.81
N LEU A 202 1.01 -4.07 5.67
CA LEU A 202 0.31 -2.79 5.70
C LEU A 202 -0.77 -2.88 4.64
N GLY A 203 -2.04 -2.84 5.05
CA GLY A 203 -3.18 -3.02 4.17
C GLY A 203 -3.10 -2.02 3.02
N ASP A 204 -2.68 -2.49 1.85
CA ASP A 204 -2.74 -1.69 0.64
C ASP A 204 -4.22 -1.43 0.34
N VAL A 205 -4.65 -0.19 0.53
CA VAL A 205 -5.96 0.26 0.10
C VAL A 205 -5.90 0.29 -1.43
N GLY A 206 -6.25 -0.83 -2.05
CA GLY A 206 -6.24 -0.94 -3.50
C GLY A 206 -7.11 0.15 -4.12
N PRO A 207 -6.83 0.56 -5.38
CA PRO A 207 -7.64 1.58 -6.05
C PRO A 207 -9.13 1.22 -6.05
N GLY A 208 -9.47 -0.07 -6.17
CA GLY A 208 -10.86 -0.54 -6.04
C GLY A 208 -11.48 -0.27 -4.66
N THR A 209 -10.71 -0.45 -3.58
CA THR A 209 -11.15 -0.14 -2.21
C THR A 209 -11.33 1.36 -2.02
N ILE A 210 -10.46 2.19 -2.61
CA ILE A 210 -10.60 3.65 -2.63
C ILE A 210 -11.90 4.05 -3.37
N PHE A 211 -12.17 3.47 -4.54
CA PHE A 211 -13.42 3.71 -5.28
C PHE A 211 -14.66 3.32 -4.47
N LEU A 212 -14.64 2.18 -3.78
CA LEU A 212 -15.75 1.74 -2.92
C LEU A 212 -15.97 2.68 -1.73
N ILE A 213 -14.89 3.17 -1.12
CA ILE A 213 -14.99 4.16 -0.03
C ILE A 213 -15.63 5.44 -0.57
N ILE A 214 -15.17 5.98 -1.71
CA ILE A 214 -15.74 7.20 -2.30
C ILE A 214 -17.22 7.00 -2.69
N LEU A 215 -17.56 5.85 -3.28
CA LEU A 215 -18.93 5.53 -3.67
C LEU A 215 -19.84 5.41 -2.44
N SER A 216 -19.37 4.75 -1.37
CA SER A 216 -20.16 4.62 -0.14
C SER A 216 -20.38 5.96 0.56
N LEU A 217 -19.37 6.83 0.61
CA LEU A 217 -19.45 8.18 1.19
C LEU A 217 -20.37 9.10 0.37
N SER A 218 -20.28 9.05 -0.95
CA SER A 218 -21.16 9.84 -1.83
C SER A 218 -22.61 9.37 -1.77
N ALA A 219 -22.86 8.07 -1.73
CA ALA A 219 -24.21 7.53 -1.55
C ALA A 219 -24.81 7.94 -0.20
N THR A 220 -24.05 7.82 0.91
CA THR A 220 -24.53 8.26 2.23
C THR A 220 -24.78 9.76 2.28
N ALA A 221 -23.90 10.59 1.72
CA ALA A 221 -24.14 12.03 1.61
C ALA A 221 -25.40 12.34 0.79
N TYR A 222 -25.61 11.65 -0.33
CA TYR A 222 -26.82 11.79 -1.15
C TYR A 222 -28.09 11.43 -0.38
N PHE A 223 -28.09 10.32 0.36
CA PHE A 223 -29.25 9.92 1.16
C PHE A 223 -29.50 10.86 2.34
N ILE A 224 -28.46 11.34 3.03
CA ILE A 224 -28.62 12.27 4.17
C ILE A 224 -29.14 13.62 3.67
N LEU A 225 -28.49 14.21 2.65
CA LEU A 225 -28.92 15.49 2.08
C LEU A 225 -30.30 15.39 1.43
N GLY A 226 -30.57 14.29 0.71
CA GLY A 226 -31.89 14.00 0.16
C GLY A 226 -32.94 13.88 1.25
N SER A 227 -32.68 13.14 2.33
CA SER A 227 -33.61 12.99 3.45
C SER A 227 -33.82 14.30 4.22
N CYS A 228 -32.79 15.15 4.35
CA CYS A 228 -32.90 16.47 4.97
C CYS A 228 -33.62 17.51 4.08
N ALA A 229 -33.59 17.34 2.75
CA ALA A 229 -34.31 18.19 1.81
C ALA A 229 -35.82 17.84 1.73
N LEU A 230 -36.20 16.62 2.12
CA LEU A 230 -37.60 16.22 2.21
C LEU A 230 -38.27 16.90 3.42
N ARG A 231 -39.29 17.72 3.16
CA ARG A 231 -40.07 18.37 4.21
C ARG A 231 -41.01 17.36 4.88
N PRO A 232 -40.87 17.07 6.18
CA PRO A 232 -41.83 16.22 6.88
C PRO A 232 -43.16 16.95 7.03
N PHE A 233 -44.26 16.26 6.79
CA PHE A 233 -45.61 16.77 7.03
C PHE A 233 -46.35 15.89 8.02
N ARG A 234 -47.12 16.52 8.91
CA ARG A 234 -47.88 15.85 9.97
C ARG A 234 -49.23 15.42 9.43
N THR A 235 -49.54 14.14 9.55
CA THR A 235 -50.87 13.60 9.31
C THR A 235 -51.53 13.24 10.65
N GLY A 236 -52.85 13.06 10.67
CA GLY A 236 -53.61 12.72 11.89
C GLY A 236 -53.20 11.39 12.54
N SER A 237 -52.38 10.57 11.87
CA SER A 237 -51.86 9.29 12.35
C SER A 237 -50.34 9.28 12.64
N GLY A 238 -49.63 10.42 12.45
CA GLY A 238 -48.19 10.51 12.74
C GLY A 238 -47.42 11.51 11.87
N VAL A 239 -46.08 11.50 11.96
CA VAL A 239 -45.20 12.24 11.05
C VAL A 239 -44.77 11.29 9.94
N GLN A 240 -45.05 11.64 8.69
CA GLN A 240 -44.60 10.88 7.51
C GLN A 240 -43.68 11.75 6.66
N ILE A 241 -42.67 11.12 6.08
CA ILE A 241 -41.77 11.71 5.09
C ILE A 241 -42.18 11.10 3.75
N ALA A 242 -42.83 11.86 2.88
CA ALA A 242 -43.07 11.41 1.51
C ALA A 242 -41.98 11.97 0.59
N PRO A 243 -41.37 11.14 -0.27
CA PRO A 243 -40.52 11.64 -1.34
C PRO A 243 -41.36 12.51 -2.28
N GLU A 244 -40.88 13.70 -2.62
CA GLU A 244 -41.60 14.59 -3.54
C GLU A 244 -41.71 13.90 -4.92
N GLU A 245 -42.92 13.75 -5.45
CA GLU A 245 -43.17 13.01 -6.71
C GLU A 245 -42.40 13.60 -7.91
N SER A 246 -42.02 14.87 -7.82
CA SER A 246 -41.26 15.62 -8.83
C SER A 246 -39.89 15.01 -9.15
N LEU A 247 -39.20 14.40 -8.18
CA LEU A 247 -37.84 13.87 -8.35
C LEU A 247 -37.83 12.49 -9.02
N TRP A 248 -38.86 11.68 -8.82
CA TRP A 248 -38.97 10.34 -9.40
C TRP A 248 -39.73 10.33 -10.74
N CYS A 249 -40.61 11.31 -10.98
CA CYS A 249 -41.36 11.41 -12.22
C CYS A 249 -40.56 11.97 -13.42
N MET A 250 -39.41 12.62 -13.21
CA MET A 250 -38.58 13.18 -14.31
C MET A 250 -38.11 12.11 -15.30
N LEU A 251 -37.64 10.95 -14.82
CA LEU A 251 -37.20 9.86 -15.69
C LEU A 251 -38.37 9.20 -16.43
N CYS A 252 -39.51 9.01 -15.76
CA CYS A 252 -40.71 8.45 -16.38
C CYS A 252 -41.34 9.41 -17.42
N TYR A 253 -41.29 10.73 -17.18
CA TYR A 253 -41.81 11.76 -18.08
C TYR A 253 -41.01 11.84 -19.40
N MET A 254 -39.68 11.73 -19.33
CA MET A 254 -38.83 11.73 -20.52
C MET A 254 -39.11 10.53 -21.46
N PHE A 255 -39.57 9.40 -20.93
CA PHE A 255 -39.96 8.25 -21.75
C PHE A 255 -41.37 8.36 -22.35
N THR A 256 -42.29 9.09 -21.73
CA THR A 256 -43.65 9.29 -22.25
C THR A 256 -43.69 10.38 -23.35
N GLU A 257 -42.87 11.42 -23.24
CA GLU A 257 -42.83 12.52 -24.21
C GLU A 257 -42.33 12.05 -25.60
N ARG A 258 -41.34 11.15 -25.65
CA ARG A 258 -40.87 10.53 -26.91
C ARG A 258 -41.94 9.71 -27.64
N ARG A 259 -42.98 9.23 -26.95
CA ARG A 259 -44.11 8.50 -27.57
C ARG A 259 -45.21 9.44 -28.06
N GLY A 260 -45.41 10.59 -27.41
CA GLY A 260 -46.43 11.58 -27.80
C GLY A 260 -46.13 12.24 -29.15
N ASP A 261 -44.87 12.61 -29.38
CA ASP A 261 -44.49 13.38 -30.57
C ASP A 261 -44.55 12.57 -31.88
N ARG A 262 -44.26 11.26 -31.81
CA ARG A 262 -44.41 10.35 -32.96
C ARG A 262 -45.87 10.09 -33.34
N ARG A 263 -46.80 10.14 -32.39
CA ARG A 263 -48.25 10.01 -32.68
C ARG A 263 -48.82 11.30 -33.27
N ARG A 264 -48.35 12.46 -32.82
CA ARG A 264 -48.84 13.76 -33.30
C ARG A 264 -48.46 14.05 -34.75
N ARG A 265 -47.24 13.69 -35.18
CA ARG A 265 -46.84 13.77 -36.61
C ARG A 265 -47.69 12.87 -37.52
N ARG A 266 -48.10 11.70 -37.04
CA ARG A 266 -48.86 10.73 -37.85
C ARG A 266 -50.31 11.17 -38.09
N TYR A 267 -50.88 12.01 -37.21
CA TYR A 267 -52.23 12.55 -37.35
C TYR A 267 -52.32 13.80 -38.25
N ILE A 268 -51.24 14.58 -38.33
CA ILE A 268 -51.19 15.77 -39.21
C ILE A 268 -51.02 15.35 -40.66
N SER A 269 -50.18 14.35 -40.95
CA SER A 269 -50.00 13.81 -42.32
C SER A 269 -51.26 13.14 -42.89
N LEU A 270 -52.12 12.55 -42.07
CA LEU A 270 -53.39 11.95 -42.53
C LEU A 270 -54.48 12.97 -42.86
N ARG A 271 -54.33 14.22 -42.41
CA ARG A 271 -55.31 15.29 -42.66
C ARG A 271 -55.04 16.03 -43.98
N GLU A 272 -53.83 15.92 -44.53
CA GLU A 272 -53.43 16.58 -45.78
C GLU A 272 -53.74 15.75 -47.04
N GLU A 273 -54.09 14.48 -46.92
CA GLU A 273 -54.52 13.63 -48.05
C GLU A 273 -56.05 13.58 -48.26
N THR A 274 -56.82 14.40 -47.54
CA THR A 274 -58.31 14.39 -47.60
C THR A 274 -58.94 15.74 -47.93
N LEU A 275 -58.21 16.65 -48.57
CA LEU A 275 -58.75 17.88 -49.16
C LEU A 275 -58.40 17.97 -50.65
#